data_AF-A0A6N7AIA5-F1
#
_entry.id   AF-A0A6N7AIA5-F1
#
_cell.length_a   1.000
_cell.length_b   1.000
_cell.length_c   1.000
_cell.angle_alpha   90.00
_cell.angle_beta   90.00
_cell.angle_gamma   90.00
#
_symmetry.space_group_name_H-M   'P 1'
#
loop_
_entity.id
_entity.type
_entity.pdbx_description
1 polymer ?
#
loop_
_entity_poly.entity_id
_entity_poly.type
_entity_poly.pdbx_seq_one_letter_code
_entity_poly.pdbx_strand_id
1 'polypeptide(L)'
;MILVIGGAAGWLLVAFLYGDRGLARRMRRLAASTSAIAEGALETTIDASGHDEITDIAQALVVFRDHARDHERLRSEQQERDLHQRHEQQRILSSLADDLEAKVRSELKGVVWAART
;
A
#
# COMPACT_ATOMS: atom_id res chain seq x y z
N MET A 1 45.29 -4.14 44.76
CA MET A 1 44.74 -3.06 43.91
C MET A 1 44.62 -3.45 42.44
N ILE A 2 45.67 -3.98 41.79
CA ILE A 2 45.62 -4.36 40.36
C ILE A 2 44.52 -5.39 40.03
N LEU A 3 44.34 -6.42 40.87
CA LEU A 3 43.25 -7.40 40.72
C LEU A 3 41.85 -6.78 40.85
N VAL A 4 41.69 -5.79 41.73
CA VAL A 4 40.41 -5.10 41.97
C VAL A 4 40.10 -4.15 40.80
N ILE A 5 41.10 -3.43 40.30
CA ILE A 5 40.99 -2.53 39.15
C ILE A 5 40.69 -3.32 37.87
N GLY A 6 41.37 -4.46 37.67
CA GLY A 6 41.12 -5.36 36.54
C GLY A 6 39.71 -5.96 36.57
N GLY A 7 39.22 -6.35 37.75
CA GLY A 7 37.84 -6.82 37.92
C GLY A 7 36.79 -5.75 37.62
N ALA A 8 37.00 -4.53 38.13
CA ALA A 8 36.10 -3.39 37.87
C ALA A 8 36.09 -2.98 36.39
N ALA A 9 37.26 -2.93 35.74
CA ALA A 9 37.38 -2.62 34.32
C ALA A 9 36.73 -3.70 33.44
N GLY A 10 36.91 -4.98 33.79
CA GLY A 10 36.26 -6.10 33.10
C GLY A 10 34.73 -6.05 33.22
N TRP A 11 34.21 -5.76 34.43
CA TRP A 11 32.78 -5.63 34.65
C TRP A 11 32.16 -4.45 33.89
N LEU A 12 32.83 -3.29 33.87
CA LEU A 12 32.42 -2.14 33.08
C LEU A 12 32.44 -2.41 31.57
N LEU A 13 33.47 -3.11 31.08
CA LEU A 13 33.56 -3.50 29.67
C LEU A 13 32.42 -4.45 29.28
N VAL A 14 32.10 -5.42 30.13
CA VAL A 14 30.95 -6.32 29.91
C VAL A 14 29.65 -5.52 29.93
N ALA A 15 29.42 -4.66 30.93
CA ALA A 15 28.22 -3.83 31.00
C ALA A 15 28.05 -2.93 29.75
N PHE A 16 29.13 -2.31 29.29
CA PHE A 16 29.17 -1.49 28.08
C PHE A 16 28.83 -2.32 26.82
N LEU A 17 29.51 -3.46 26.64
CA LEU A 17 29.31 -4.36 25.50
C LEU A 17 27.92 -5.01 25.47
N TYR A 18 27.25 -5.17 26.61
CA TYR A 18 25.87 -5.67 26.66
C TYR A 18 24.84 -4.55 26.45
N GLY A 19 25.10 -3.32 26.91
CA GLY A 19 24.24 -2.16 26.68
C GLY A 19 24.15 -1.75 25.20
N ASP A 20 25.30 -1.61 24.53
CA ASP A 20 25.37 -1.13 23.14
C ASP A 20 24.74 -2.08 22.12
N ARG A 21 24.78 -3.38 22.42
CA ARG A 21 24.20 -4.40 21.52
C ARG A 21 22.68 -4.37 21.47
N GLY A 22 22.03 -3.88 22.53
CA GLY A 22 20.58 -3.72 22.55
C GLY A 22 20.12 -2.71 21.51
N LEU A 23 20.68 -1.51 21.56
CA LEU A 23 20.32 -0.39 20.69
C LEU A 23 20.56 -0.71 19.21
N ALA A 24 21.77 -1.14 18.88
CA ALA A 24 22.14 -1.49 17.51
C ALA A 24 21.25 -2.60 16.93
N ARG A 25 20.83 -3.57 17.77
CA ARG A 25 19.92 -4.63 17.34
C ARG A 25 18.51 -4.10 17.06
N ARG A 26 17.96 -3.21 17.90
CA ARG A 26 16.64 -2.60 17.67
C ARG A 26 16.63 -1.76 16.41
N MET A 27 17.66 -0.95 16.19
CA MET A 27 17.78 -0.13 14.98
C MET A 27 17.86 -0.98 13.70
N ARG A 28 18.66 -2.04 13.70
CA ARG A 28 18.73 -2.96 12.55
C ARG A 28 17.39 -3.64 12.26
N ARG A 29 16.64 -4.03 13.30
CA ARG A 29 15.29 -4.60 13.14
C ARG A 29 14.33 -3.57 12.56
N LEU A 30 14.31 -2.35 13.09
CA LEU A 30 13.44 -1.29 12.58
C LEU A 30 13.76 -0.97 11.12
N ALA A 31 15.05 -0.87 10.77
CA ALA A 31 15.47 -0.66 9.39
C ALA A 31 15.01 -1.80 8.46
N ALA A 32 15.14 -3.05 8.88
CA ALA A 32 14.67 -4.20 8.12
C ALA A 32 13.14 -4.17 7.92
N SER A 33 12.38 -3.82 8.96
CA SER A 33 10.92 -3.65 8.86
C SER A 33 10.56 -2.54 7.88
N THR A 34 11.23 -1.39 7.94
CA THR A 34 11.00 -0.28 7.01
C THR A 34 11.29 -0.69 5.57
N SER A 35 12.40 -1.38 5.30
CA SER A 35 12.72 -1.89 3.96
C SER A 35 11.65 -2.87 3.45
N ALA A 36 11.21 -3.82 4.28
CA ALA A 36 10.17 -4.76 3.89
C ALA A 36 8.84 -4.06 3.56
N ILE A 37 8.45 -3.05 4.34
CA ILE A 37 7.24 -2.26 4.09
C ILE A 37 7.38 -1.45 2.78
N ALA A 38 8.56 -0.89 2.50
CA ALA A 38 8.84 -0.18 1.26
C ALA A 38 8.78 -1.10 0.02
N GLU A 39 9.09 -2.39 0.19
CA GLU A 39 8.94 -3.43 -0.85
C GLU A 39 7.50 -3.95 -0.99
N GLY A 40 6.55 -3.41 -0.20
CA GLY A 40 5.14 -3.80 -0.25
C GLY A 40 4.79 -5.00 0.65
N ALA A 41 5.71 -5.47 1.51
CA ALA A 41 5.41 -6.47 2.52
C ALA A 41 4.66 -5.83 3.71
N LEU A 42 3.43 -5.38 3.44
CA LEU A 42 2.65 -4.61 4.40
C LEU A 42 2.19 -5.44 5.61
N GLU A 43 2.29 -6.78 5.56
CA GLU A 43 2.05 -7.68 6.69
C GLU A 43 3.23 -7.80 7.68
N THR A 44 4.32 -7.05 7.44
CA THR A 44 5.50 -7.07 8.29
C THR A 44 5.15 -6.65 9.72
N THR A 45 5.54 -7.49 10.69
CA THR A 45 5.42 -7.17 12.12
C THR A 45 6.50 -6.16 12.51
N ILE A 46 6.09 -5.07 13.17
CA ILE A 46 6.97 -4.04 13.71
C ILE A 46 6.95 -4.18 15.23
N ASP A 47 8.13 -4.35 15.83
CA ASP A 47 8.28 -4.36 17.29
C ASP A 47 8.31 -2.91 17.79
N ALA A 48 7.16 -2.42 18.22
CA ALA A 48 6.96 -1.09 18.81
C ALA A 48 6.81 -1.15 20.34
N SER A 49 7.43 -2.14 20.99
CA SER A 49 7.53 -2.18 22.45
C SER A 49 8.60 -1.19 22.95
N GLY A 50 8.59 -0.84 24.24
CA GLY A 50 9.63 0.02 24.84
C GLY A 50 9.10 1.38 25.32
N HIS A 51 10.02 2.23 25.75
CA HIS A 51 9.73 3.55 26.32
C HIS A 51 10.79 4.59 25.88
N ASP A 52 11.38 4.37 24.71
CA ASP A 52 12.44 5.21 24.13
C ASP A 52 11.99 5.80 22.78
N GLU A 53 12.76 6.73 22.23
CA GLU A 53 12.45 7.42 20.97
C GLU A 53 12.37 6.45 19.78
N ILE A 54 13.06 5.31 19.86
CA ILE A 54 12.95 4.24 18.85
C ILE A 54 11.55 3.65 18.85
N THR A 55 10.95 3.52 20.03
CA THR A 55 9.58 3.07 20.19
C THR A 55 8.62 4.05 19.51
N ASP A 56 8.81 5.35 19.69
CA ASP A 56 7.98 6.37 19.04
C ASP A 56 8.06 6.30 17.50
N ILE A 57 9.27 6.12 16.96
CA ILE A 57 9.46 5.94 15.52
C ILE A 57 8.83 4.63 15.04
N ALA A 58 8.95 3.54 15.82
CA ALA A 58 8.33 2.26 15.48
C ALA A 58 6.79 2.35 15.46
N GLN A 59 6.18 3.11 16.39
CA GLN A 59 4.75 3.39 16.38
C GLN A 59 4.34 4.21 15.15
N ALA A 60 5.12 5.24 14.79
CA ALA A 60 4.87 6.00 13.57
C ALA A 60 4.96 5.12 12.31
N LEU A 61 5.92 4.18 12.28
CA LEU A 61 6.05 3.22 11.19
C LEU A 61 4.84 2.27 11.09
N VAL A 62 4.24 1.88 12.22
CA VAL A 62 2.99 1.11 12.24
C VAL A 62 1.87 1.88 11.55
N VAL A 63 1.68 3.15 11.90
CA VAL A 63 0.68 4.01 11.27
C VAL A 63 0.95 4.16 9.76
N PHE A 64 2.21 4.36 9.37
CA PHE A 64 2.59 4.47 7.96
C PHE A 64 2.27 3.19 7.16
N ARG A 65 2.61 2.02 7.71
CA ARG A 65 2.30 0.71 7.10
C ARG A 65 0.80 0.51 6.95
N ASP A 66 0.02 0.88 7.97
CA ASP A 66 -1.43 0.73 7.95
C ASP A 66 -2.06 1.66 6.90
N HIS A 67 -1.60 2.91 6.77
CA HIS A 67 -1.97 3.78 5.67
C HIS A 67 -1.58 3.24 4.29
N ALA A 68 -0.40 2.63 4.17
CA ALA A 68 0.01 2.00 2.92
C ALA A 68 -0.93 0.84 2.55
N ARG A 69 -1.41 0.05 3.53
CA ARG A 69 -2.40 -1.02 3.28
C ARG A 69 -3.73 -0.47 2.80
N ASP A 70 -4.23 0.55 3.48
CA ASP A 70 -5.50 1.17 3.12
C ASP A 70 -5.42 1.79 1.73
N HIS A 71 -4.32 2.46 1.41
CA HIS A 71 -4.10 3.04 0.10
C HIS A 71 -4.02 1.97 -1.02
N GLU A 72 -3.40 0.82 -0.76
CA GLU A 72 -3.39 -0.30 -1.71
C GLU A 72 -4.80 -0.88 -1.93
N ARG A 73 -5.58 -1.04 -0.86
CA ARG A 73 -7.00 -1.45 -0.98
C ARG A 73 -7.81 -0.46 -1.81
N LEU A 74 -7.71 0.83 -1.48
CA LEU A 74 -8.43 1.88 -2.20
C LEU A 74 -8.03 1.94 -3.67
N ARG A 75 -6.74 1.72 -3.99
CA ARG A 75 -6.28 1.61 -5.38
C ARG A 75 -6.89 0.41 -6.10
N SER A 76 -6.94 -0.75 -5.45
CA SER A 76 -7.57 -1.94 -6.03
C SER A 76 -9.05 -1.71 -6.29
N GLU A 77 -9.77 -1.12 -5.33
CA GLU A 77 -11.19 -0.79 -5.49
C GLU A 77 -11.42 0.23 -6.62
N GLN A 78 -10.55 1.23 -6.76
CA GLN A 78 -10.62 2.19 -7.86
C GLN A 78 -10.39 1.51 -9.21
N GLN A 79 -9.41 0.62 -9.32
CA GLN A 79 -9.17 -0.11 -10.57
C GLN A 79 -10.37 -0.96 -10.97
N GLU A 80 -10.99 -1.67 -10.03
CA GLU A 80 -12.22 -2.44 -10.31
C GLU A 80 -13.37 -1.53 -10.76
N ARG A 81 -13.55 -0.38 -10.11
CA ARG A 81 -14.58 0.60 -10.49
C ARG A 81 -14.34 1.17 -11.88
N ASP A 82 -13.10 1.52 -12.21
CA ASP A 82 -12.73 2.04 -13.53
C ASP A 82 -12.98 0.99 -14.63
N LEU A 83 -12.65 -0.28 -14.37
CA LEU A 83 -12.95 -1.38 -15.29
C LEU A 83 -14.45 -1.52 -15.51
N HIS A 84 -15.25 -1.54 -14.44
CA HIS A 84 -16.70 -1.59 -14.54
C HIS A 84 -17.28 -0.39 -15.30
N GLN A 85 -16.81 0.84 -15.02
CA GLN A 85 -17.27 2.04 -15.72
C GLN A 85 -16.94 2.00 -17.22
N ARG A 86 -15.75 1.53 -17.60
CA ARG A 86 -15.39 1.36 -19.02
C ARG A 86 -16.30 0.37 -19.72
N HIS A 87 -16.60 -0.76 -19.06
CA HIS A 87 -17.55 -1.74 -19.60
C HIS A 87 -18.97 -1.17 -19.75
N GLU A 88 -19.45 -0.43 -18.75
CA GLU A 88 -20.75 0.27 -18.80
C GLU A 88 -20.79 1.27 -19.96
N GLN A 89 -19.76 2.11 -20.09
CA GLN A 89 -19.66 3.12 -21.14
C GLN A 89 -19.63 2.49 -22.53
N GLN A 90 -18.90 1.39 -22.72
CA GLN A 90 -18.89 0.64 -23.97
C GLN A 90 -20.28 0.10 -24.32
N ARG A 91 -21.02 -0.46 -23.35
CA ARG A 91 -22.40 -0.94 -23.56
C ARG A 91 -23.35 0.19 -23.93
N ILE A 92 -23.22 1.35 -23.28
CA ILE A 92 -24.02 2.53 -23.63
C ILE A 92 -23.71 2.96 -25.06
N LEU A 93 -22.43 3.12 -25.42
CA LEU A 93 -22.03 3.52 -26.77
C LEU A 93 -22.50 2.52 -27.83
N SER A 94 -22.44 1.21 -27.57
CA SER A 94 -22.97 0.21 -28.51
C SER A 94 -24.49 0.33 -28.66
N SER A 95 -25.22 0.49 -27.55
CA SER A 95 -26.68 0.67 -27.61
C SER A 95 -27.10 1.93 -28.39
N LEU A 96 -26.36 3.04 -28.23
CA LEU A 96 -26.61 4.27 -28.97
C LEU A 96 -26.37 4.09 -30.48
N ALA A 97 -25.40 3.28 -30.86
CA ALA A 97 -25.14 2.95 -32.28
C ALA A 97 -26.27 2.09 -32.86
N ASP A 98 -26.71 1.08 -32.13
CA ASP A 98 -27.83 0.20 -32.53
C ASP A 98 -29.13 1.01 -32.70
N ASP A 99 -29.43 1.91 -31.76
CA ASP A 99 -30.60 2.80 -31.80
C ASP A 99 -30.53 3.77 -32.99
N LEU A 100 -29.35 4.34 -33.25
CA LEU A 100 -29.12 5.21 -34.41
C LEU A 100 -29.36 4.45 -35.72
N GLU A 101 -28.83 3.23 -35.84
CA GLU A 101 -29.03 2.38 -37.01
C GLU A 101 -30.51 2.06 -37.24
N ALA A 102 -31.23 1.69 -36.18
CA ALA A 102 -32.65 1.40 -36.23
C ALA A 102 -33.46 2.61 -36.71
N LYS A 103 -33.13 3.82 -36.20
CA LYS A 103 -33.82 5.05 -36.58
C LYS A 103 -33.56 5.44 -38.03
N VAL A 104 -32.30 5.40 -38.49
CA VAL A 104 -31.95 5.68 -39.91
C VAL A 104 -32.66 4.71 -40.86
N ARG A 105 -32.71 3.42 -40.51
CA ARG A 105 -33.43 2.40 -41.29
C ARG A 105 -34.92 2.66 -41.37
N SER A 106 -35.54 3.16 -40.30
CA SER A 106 -36.96 3.53 -40.27
C SER A 106 -37.27 4.70 -41.20
N GLU A 107 -36.46 5.77 -41.14
CA GLU A 107 -36.60 6.94 -42.03
C GLU A 107 -36.42 6.54 -43.51
N LEU A 108 -35.40 5.72 -43.81
CA LEU A 108 -35.14 5.25 -45.17
C LEU A 108 -36.30 4.43 -45.72
N LYS A 109 -36.92 3.56 -44.91
CA LYS A 109 -38.13 2.84 -45.28
C LYS A 109 -39.26 3.82 -45.61
N GLY A 110 -39.49 4.84 -44.79
CA GLY A 110 -40.53 5.86 -45.04
C GLY A 110 -40.38 6.56 -46.39
N VAL A 111 -39.15 6.95 -46.76
CA VAL A 111 -38.85 7.60 -48.05
C VAL A 111 -39.02 6.64 -49.23
N VAL A 112 -38.57 5.39 -49.11
CA VAL A 112 -38.69 4.38 -50.18
C VAL A 112 -40.15 4.04 -50.47
N TRP A 113 -41.03 4.05 -49.47
CA TRP A 113 -42.47 3.84 -49.66
C TRP A 113 -43.15 5.05 -50.31
N ALA A 114 -42.71 6.28 -50.02
CA ALA A 114 -43.27 7.51 -50.59
C ALA A 114 -42.84 7.78 -52.03
N ALA A 115 -41.64 7.34 -52.43
CA ALA A 115 -41.14 7.53 -53.80
C ALA A 115 -41.69 6.50 -54.82
N ARG A 116 -42.49 5.52 -54.37
CA ARG A 116 -43.04 4.44 -55.21
C ARG A 116 -44.53 4.60 -55.55
N THR A 117 -45.12 5.74 -55.19
CA THR A 117 -46.44 6.21 -55.62
C THR A 117 -46.28 7.47 -56.46
#